data_AF-A0A519RLN8-F1
#
_entry.id   AF-A0A519RLN8-F1
#
_cell.length_a   1.000
_cell.length_b   1.000
_cell.length_c   1.000
_cell.angle_alpha   90.00
_cell.angle_beta   90.00
_cell.angle_gamma   90.00
#
_symmetry.space_group_name_H-M   'P 1'
#
loop_
_entity.id
_entity.type
_entity.pdbx_description
1 polymer ?
#
loop_
_entity_poly.entity_id
_entity_poly.type
_entity_poly.pdbx_seq_one_letter_code
_entity_poly.pdbx_strand_id
1 'polypeptide(L)'
;MKDIKTKLTQNQTAVFSDKPEERQIIELVVANKVLAFQNKENIKYEAELKTAHNSLTKIQRLQKKYIKGLEEMMFLTSHAVRKPVANIIGIATQLDNSRLPKSCRKLIECLKISASSLDVFTQQLTAKINTLKKKGSSFAGPHLIDKEQF
;
A
#
# COMPACT_ATOMS: atom_id res chain seq x y z
N MET A 1 -10.56 -22.35 21.28
CA MET A 1 -10.46 -21.93 22.69
C MET A 1 -11.54 -22.50 23.61
N LYS A 2 -12.85 -22.33 23.32
CA LYS A 2 -13.94 -22.88 24.17
C LYS A 2 -13.76 -24.38 24.44
N ASP A 3 -13.50 -25.20 23.43
CA ASP A 3 -13.47 -26.66 23.57
C ASP A 3 -12.32 -27.22 24.42
N ILE A 4 -11.15 -26.56 24.43
CA ILE A 4 -9.99 -27.01 25.22
C ILE A 4 -10.15 -26.63 26.69
N LYS A 5 -10.71 -25.42 26.94
CA LYS A 5 -11.06 -24.95 28.27
C LYS A 5 -12.06 -25.92 28.92
N THR A 6 -13.12 -26.28 28.18
CA THR A 6 -14.15 -27.23 28.62
C THR A 6 -13.58 -28.62 28.90
N LYS A 7 -12.72 -29.15 28.02
CA LYS A 7 -12.08 -30.46 28.18
C LYS A 7 -11.13 -30.54 29.39
N LEU A 8 -10.35 -29.49 29.66
CA LEU A 8 -9.46 -29.42 30.84
C LEU A 8 -10.25 -29.37 32.15
N THR A 9 -11.35 -28.60 32.20
CA THR A 9 -12.26 -28.62 33.35
C THR A 9 -12.93 -29.98 33.51
N GLN A 10 -13.50 -30.57 32.45
CA GLN A 10 -14.23 -31.85 32.53
C GLN A 10 -13.37 -33.04 32.96
N ASN A 11 -12.11 -33.13 32.50
CA ASN A 11 -11.23 -34.25 32.88
C ASN A 11 -10.66 -34.14 34.31
N GLN A 12 -10.60 -32.94 34.89
CA GLN A 12 -10.03 -32.74 36.24
C GLN A 12 -11.09 -32.62 37.34
N THR A 13 -12.34 -32.27 37.01
CA THR A 13 -13.46 -32.28 37.95
C THR A 13 -13.96 -33.67 38.31
N ALA A 14 -13.47 -34.74 37.66
CA ALA A 14 -13.88 -36.13 37.95
C ALA A 14 -13.34 -36.67 39.29
N VAL A 15 -12.40 -35.97 39.94
CA VAL A 15 -11.88 -36.33 41.27
C VAL A 15 -12.64 -35.52 42.31
N PHE A 16 -13.75 -36.08 42.80
CA PHE A 16 -14.52 -35.47 43.90
C PHE A 16 -14.06 -36.06 45.23
N SER A 17 -13.47 -35.21 46.07
CA SER A 17 -13.32 -35.47 47.51
C SER A 17 -14.58 -35.04 48.25
N ASP A 18 -14.99 -35.76 49.29
CA ASP A 18 -16.22 -35.45 50.05
C ASP A 18 -16.09 -34.18 50.89
N LYS A 19 -14.86 -33.75 51.22
CA LYS A 19 -14.59 -32.57 52.05
C LYS A 19 -14.60 -31.27 51.22
N PRO A 20 -15.30 -30.22 51.68
CA PRO A 20 -15.45 -28.96 50.94
C PRO A 20 -14.11 -28.22 50.73
N GLU A 21 -13.20 -28.28 51.69
CA GLU A 21 -11.88 -27.63 51.62
C GLU A 21 -11.00 -28.22 50.52
N GLU A 22 -10.99 -29.55 50.37
CA GLU A 22 -10.23 -30.25 49.32
C GLU A 22 -10.81 -29.96 47.92
N ARG A 23 -12.14 -29.83 47.79
CA ARG A 23 -12.78 -29.41 46.52
C ARG A 23 -12.35 -28.02 46.09
N GLN A 24 -12.31 -27.07 47.03
CA GLN A 24 -11.91 -25.69 46.74
C GLN A 24 -10.45 -25.58 46.30
N ILE A 25 -9.55 -26.38 46.91
CA ILE A 25 -8.14 -26.46 46.49
C ILE A 25 -8.03 -27.06 45.09
N ILE A 26 -8.76 -28.14 44.79
CA ILE A 26 -8.78 -28.75 43.45
C ILE A 26 -9.26 -27.74 42.41
N GLU A 27 -10.36 -27.02 42.68
CA GLU A 27 -10.87 -25.98 41.78
C GLU A 27 -9.86 -24.86 41.54
N LEU A 28 -9.18 -24.36 42.58
CA LEU A 28 -8.11 -23.36 42.47
C LEU A 28 -6.93 -23.86 41.62
N VAL A 29 -6.51 -25.11 41.81
CA VAL A 29 -5.42 -25.71 41.03
C VAL A 29 -5.82 -25.84 39.55
N VAL A 30 -7.04 -26.27 39.26
CA VAL A 30 -7.57 -26.36 37.88
C VAL A 30 -7.68 -24.96 37.26
N ALA A 31 -8.22 -23.98 37.99
CA ALA A 31 -8.32 -22.60 37.53
C ALA A 31 -6.95 -22.00 37.19
N ASN A 32 -5.94 -22.21 38.04
CA ASN A 32 -4.56 -21.76 37.80
C ASN A 32 -3.94 -22.43 36.56
N LYS A 33 -4.16 -23.74 36.36
CA LYS A 33 -3.70 -24.45 35.15
C LYS A 33 -4.34 -23.90 33.88
N VAL A 34 -5.65 -23.63 33.92
CA VAL A 34 -6.39 -23.05 32.78
C VAL A 34 -5.93 -21.63 32.49
N LEU A 35 -5.70 -20.80 33.51
CA LEU A 35 -5.16 -19.44 33.36
C LEU A 35 -3.75 -19.45 32.76
N ALA A 36 -2.86 -20.34 33.23
CA ALA A 36 -1.52 -20.48 32.69
C ALA A 36 -1.53 -20.90 31.21
N PHE A 37 -2.45 -21.80 30.82
CA PHE A 37 -2.64 -22.17 29.41
C PHE A 37 -3.16 -20.99 28.57
N GLN A 38 -4.17 -20.27 29.06
CA GLN A 38 -4.72 -19.10 28.37
C GLN A 38 -3.66 -18.01 28.18
N ASN A 39 -2.82 -17.76 29.20
CA ASN A 39 -1.73 -16.80 29.09
C ASN A 39 -0.73 -17.21 28.00
N LYS A 40 -0.38 -18.50 27.90
CA LYS A 40 0.51 -19.00 26.83
C LYS A 40 -0.09 -18.81 25.44
N GLU A 41 -1.38 -19.06 25.26
CA GLU A 41 -2.09 -18.82 23.99
C GLU A 41 -2.13 -17.33 23.65
N ASN A 42 -2.49 -16.48 24.62
CA ASN A 42 -2.55 -15.03 24.43
C ASN A 42 -1.20 -14.45 23.98
N ILE A 43 -0.09 -14.88 24.59
CA ILE A 43 1.26 -14.47 24.20
C ILE A 43 1.56 -14.84 22.73
N LYS A 44 1.12 -16.02 22.26
CA LYS A 44 1.28 -16.42 20.86
C LYS A 44 0.47 -15.52 19.93
N TYR A 45 -0.81 -15.28 20.26
CA TYR A 45 -1.68 -14.40 19.50
C TYR A 45 -1.13 -12.98 19.41
N GLU A 46 -0.58 -12.44 20.51
CA GLU A 46 0.08 -11.12 20.51
C GLU A 46 1.31 -11.08 19.60
N ALA A 47 2.13 -12.14 19.61
CA ALA A 47 3.29 -12.24 18.72
C ALA A 47 2.87 -12.29 17.24
N GLU A 48 1.83 -13.06 16.90
CA GLU A 48 1.26 -13.13 15.55
C GLU A 48 0.68 -11.78 15.11
N LEU A 49 -0.09 -11.13 15.98
CA LEU A 49 -0.65 -9.81 15.69
C LEU A 49 0.45 -8.76 15.44
N LYS A 50 1.50 -8.78 16.26
CA LYS A 50 2.65 -7.88 16.12
C LYS A 50 3.37 -8.09 14.79
N THR A 51 3.58 -9.35 14.38
CA THR A 51 4.23 -9.67 13.10
C THR A 51 3.38 -9.28 11.90
N ALA A 52 2.06 -9.52 11.96
CA ALA A 52 1.11 -9.07 10.94
C ALA A 52 1.08 -7.54 10.83
N HIS A 53 1.02 -6.82 11.95
CA HIS A 53 1.03 -5.36 12.00
C HIS A 53 2.33 -4.76 11.43
N ASN A 54 3.49 -5.33 11.78
CA ASN A 54 4.78 -4.92 11.24
C ASN A 54 4.85 -5.10 9.71
N SER A 55 4.30 -6.22 9.21
CA SER A 55 4.23 -6.52 7.79
C SER A 55 3.32 -5.54 7.06
N LEU A 56 2.15 -5.25 7.62
CA LEU A 56 1.20 -4.28 7.09
C LEU A 56 1.84 -2.88 7.01
N THR A 57 2.50 -2.45 8.08
CA THR A 57 3.21 -1.17 8.11
C THR A 57 4.30 -1.09 7.04
N LYS A 58 5.04 -2.18 6.81
CA LYS A 58 6.05 -2.26 5.75
C LYS A 58 5.41 -2.11 4.36
N ILE A 59 4.29 -2.80 4.12
CA ILE A 59 3.54 -2.69 2.86
C ILE A 59 3.02 -1.26 2.66
N GLN A 60 2.43 -0.64 3.68
CA GLN A 60 1.97 0.75 3.63
C GLN A 60 3.10 1.73 3.30
N ARG A 61 4.28 1.57 3.92
CA ARG A 61 5.47 2.40 3.61
C ARG A 61 5.91 2.23 2.16
N LEU A 62 5.91 1.01 1.63
CA LEU A 62 6.25 0.73 0.23
C LEU A 62 5.24 1.37 -0.72
N GLN A 63 3.93 1.24 -0.45
CA GLN A 63 2.90 1.89 -1.23
C GLN A 63 3.06 3.42 -1.23
N LYS A 64 3.34 4.04 -0.09
CA LYS A 64 3.58 5.49 0.01
C LYS A 64 4.77 5.93 -0.85
N LYS A 65 5.87 5.16 -0.83
CA LYS A 65 7.04 5.42 -1.69
C LYS A 65 6.71 5.29 -3.18
N TYR A 66 5.95 4.25 -3.54
CA TYR A 66 5.51 4.03 -4.91
C TYR A 66 4.64 5.18 -5.44
N ILE A 67 3.66 5.62 -4.64
CA ILE A 67 2.80 6.77 -4.96
C ILE A 67 3.64 8.04 -5.17
N LYS A 68 4.58 8.31 -4.25
CA LYS A 68 5.45 9.48 -4.37
C LYS A 68 6.27 9.45 -5.67
N GLY A 69 6.86 8.30 -6.01
CA GLY A 69 7.58 8.14 -7.27
C GLY A 69 6.71 8.37 -8.52
N LEU A 70 5.46 7.92 -8.49
CA LEU A 70 4.51 8.19 -9.58
C LEU A 70 4.18 9.69 -9.72
N GLU A 71 4.04 10.40 -8.59
CA GLU A 71 3.81 11.85 -8.61
C GLU A 71 5.02 12.62 -9.17
N GLU A 72 6.23 12.21 -8.79
CA GLU A 72 7.48 12.75 -9.35
C GLU A 72 7.57 12.48 -10.86
N MET A 73 7.27 11.26 -11.32
CA MET A 73 7.24 10.94 -12.76
C MET A 73 6.20 11.79 -13.50
N MET A 74 4.99 11.96 -12.94
CA MET A 74 3.94 12.79 -13.54
C MET A 74 4.37 14.25 -13.72
N PHE A 75 5.06 14.79 -12.72
CA PHE A 75 5.62 16.14 -12.78
C PHE A 75 6.69 16.24 -13.88
N LEU A 76 7.62 15.29 -13.94
CA LEU A 76 8.67 15.27 -14.95
C LEU A 76 8.10 15.18 -16.37
N THR A 77 7.11 14.31 -16.63
CA THR A 77 6.55 14.17 -17.98
C THR A 77 5.75 15.41 -18.40
N SER A 78 4.94 15.97 -17.49
CA SER A 78 4.06 17.11 -17.79
C SER A 78 4.82 18.43 -17.94
N HIS A 79 5.93 18.61 -17.22
CA HIS A 79 6.67 19.86 -17.19
C HIS A 79 8.06 19.73 -17.83
N ALA A 80 8.90 18.82 -17.33
CA ALA A 80 10.31 18.74 -17.73
C ALA A 80 10.51 18.16 -19.14
N VAL A 81 9.71 17.17 -19.55
CA VAL A 81 9.77 16.58 -20.89
C VAL A 81 8.92 17.35 -21.89
N ARG A 82 7.71 17.77 -21.51
CA ARG A 82 6.80 18.46 -22.44
C ARG A 82 7.34 19.80 -22.93
N LYS A 83 8.01 20.57 -22.07
CA LYS A 83 8.57 21.88 -22.42
C LYS A 83 9.60 21.83 -23.57
N PRO A 84 10.67 21.02 -23.52
CA PRO A 84 11.59 20.91 -24.64
C PRO A 84 10.93 20.33 -25.89
N VAL A 85 9.97 19.41 -25.77
CA VAL A 85 9.22 18.88 -26.92
C VAL A 85 8.40 19.98 -27.61
N ALA A 86 7.68 20.80 -26.85
CA ALA A 86 6.95 21.95 -27.38
C ALA A 86 7.89 22.96 -28.08
N ASN A 87 9.07 23.21 -27.49
CA ASN A 87 10.08 24.06 -28.12
C ASN A 87 10.57 23.49 -29.46
N ILE A 88 10.82 22.18 -29.55
CA ILE A 88 11.23 21.51 -30.81
C ILE A 88 10.14 21.65 -31.87
N ILE A 89 8.86 21.43 -31.51
CA ILE A 89 7.73 21.60 -32.45
C ILE A 89 7.67 23.06 -32.95
N GLY A 90 7.82 24.04 -32.05
CA GLY A 90 7.82 25.46 -32.38
C GLY A 90 8.93 25.83 -33.37
N ILE A 91 10.17 25.44 -33.07
CA ILE A 91 11.33 25.69 -33.94
C ILE A 91 11.15 24.99 -35.28
N ALA A 92 10.76 23.71 -35.28
CA ALA A 92 10.53 22.96 -36.52
C ALA A 92 9.48 23.66 -37.40
N THR A 93 8.40 24.18 -36.80
CA THR A 93 7.35 24.91 -37.53
C THR A 93 7.85 26.24 -38.10
N GLN A 94 8.70 26.98 -37.37
CA GLN A 94 9.32 28.20 -37.88
C GLN A 94 10.28 27.93 -39.04
N LEU A 95 11.07 26.85 -38.96
CA LEU A 95 11.98 26.43 -40.02
C LEU A 95 11.22 25.95 -41.26
N ASP A 96 10.08 25.28 -41.09
CA ASP A 96 9.21 24.80 -42.18
C ASP A 96 8.70 25.96 -43.05
N ASN A 97 8.43 27.11 -42.42
CA ASN A 97 7.99 28.35 -43.07
C ASN A 97 9.14 29.16 -43.72
N SER A 98 10.39 28.78 -43.47
CA SER A 98 11.58 29.50 -43.96
C SER A 98 11.99 29.03 -45.37
N ARG A 99 12.70 29.88 -46.13
CA ARG A 99 13.30 29.49 -47.43
C ARG A 99 14.54 28.61 -47.22
N LEU A 100 14.31 27.33 -46.93
CA LEU A 100 15.36 26.32 -46.78
C LEU A 100 15.43 25.36 -47.99
N PRO A 101 16.60 24.75 -48.26
CA PRO A 101 16.74 23.74 -49.32
C PRO A 101 15.80 22.54 -49.14
N LYS A 102 15.40 21.89 -50.25
CA LYS A 102 14.50 20.71 -50.24
C LYS A 102 15.04 19.54 -49.40
N SER A 103 16.36 19.36 -49.35
CA SER A 103 17.02 18.35 -48.51
C SER A 103 16.74 18.58 -47.02
N CYS A 104 16.77 19.84 -46.57
CA CYS A 104 16.49 20.23 -45.19
C CYS A 104 15.00 20.10 -44.84
N ARG A 105 14.09 20.31 -45.81
CA ARG A 105 12.64 20.19 -45.59
C ARG A 105 12.23 18.79 -45.12
N LYS A 106 12.77 17.73 -45.74
CA LYS A 106 12.51 16.34 -45.30
C LYS A 106 12.95 16.09 -43.86
N LEU A 107 14.10 16.65 -43.46
CA LEU A 107 14.60 16.54 -42.09
C LEU A 107 13.71 17.28 -41.08
N ILE A 108 13.24 18.49 -41.43
CA ILE A 108 12.32 19.28 -40.60
C ILE A 108 10.98 18.57 -40.45
N GLU A 109 10.47 17.98 -41.54
CA GLU A 109 9.22 17.20 -41.53
C GLU A 109 9.34 15.98 -40.60
N CYS A 110 10.42 15.20 -40.70
CA CYS A 110 10.69 14.11 -39.77
C CYS A 110 10.78 14.59 -38.32
N LEU A 111 11.50 15.68 -38.05
CA LEU A 111 11.63 16.25 -36.70
C LEU A 111 10.27 16.65 -36.12
N LYS A 112 9.43 17.30 -36.93
CA LYS A 112 8.08 17.76 -36.56
C LYS A 112 7.17 16.57 -36.25
N ILE A 113 7.19 15.52 -37.07
CA ILE A 113 6.42 14.30 -36.85
C ILE A 113 6.87 13.60 -35.55
N SER A 114 8.18 13.41 -35.36
CA SER A 114 8.72 12.77 -34.16
C SER A 114 8.39 13.55 -32.89
N ALA A 115 8.58 14.88 -32.90
CA ALA A 115 8.29 15.73 -31.74
C ALA A 115 6.78 15.78 -31.43
N SER A 116 5.93 15.83 -32.45
CA SER A 116 4.46 15.78 -32.28
C SER A 116 4.00 14.43 -31.72
N SER A 117 4.57 13.33 -32.21
CA SER A 117 4.31 11.98 -31.67
C SER A 117 4.71 11.90 -30.19
N LEU A 118 5.85 12.48 -29.83
CA LEU A 118 6.31 12.52 -28.44
C LEU A 118 5.42 13.39 -27.55
N ASP A 119 4.95 14.55 -28.03
CA ASP A 119 3.99 15.39 -27.28
C ASP A 119 2.69 14.62 -27.01
N VAL A 120 2.12 13.97 -28.04
CA VAL A 120 0.93 13.12 -27.88
C VAL A 120 1.18 12.01 -26.85
N PHE A 121 2.33 11.34 -26.91
CA PHE A 121 2.69 10.31 -25.94
C PHE A 121 2.79 10.87 -24.50
N THR A 122 3.43 12.02 -24.31
CA THR A 122 3.54 12.66 -22.98
C THR A 122 2.16 13.04 -22.41
N GLN A 123 1.24 13.51 -23.27
CA GLN A 123 -0.14 13.80 -22.87
C GLN A 123 -0.91 12.53 -22.50
N GLN A 124 -0.81 11.47 -23.30
CA GLN A 124 -1.46 10.18 -23.01
C GLN A 124 -0.96 9.57 -21.70
N LEU A 125 0.35 9.61 -21.46
CA LEU A 125 0.95 9.12 -20.24
C LEU A 125 0.44 9.92 -19.02
N THR A 126 0.40 11.24 -19.12
CA THR A 126 -0.16 12.13 -18.08
C THR A 126 -1.63 11.80 -17.80
N ALA A 127 -2.45 11.59 -18.83
CA ALA A 127 -3.86 11.23 -18.68
C ALA A 127 -4.05 9.86 -18.01
N LYS A 128 -3.24 8.86 -18.39
CA LYS A 128 -3.24 7.53 -17.74
C LYS A 128 -2.88 7.62 -16.26
N ILE A 129 -1.83 8.36 -15.91
CA ILE A 129 -1.41 8.54 -14.51
C ILE A 129 -2.51 9.24 -13.69
N ASN A 130 -3.13 10.30 -14.22
CA ASN A 130 -4.25 10.97 -13.56
C ASN A 130 -5.45 10.05 -13.33
N THR A 131 -5.74 9.16 -14.28
CA THR A 131 -6.81 8.17 -14.15
C THR A 131 -6.50 7.15 -13.05
N LEU A 132 -5.24 6.67 -12.98
CA LEU A 132 -4.78 5.77 -11.92
C LEU A 132 -4.87 6.42 -10.54
N LYS A 133 -4.48 7.70 -10.41
CA LYS A 133 -4.61 8.47 -9.16
C LYS A 133 -6.07 8.56 -8.70
N LYS A 134 -6.99 8.92 -9.60
CA LYS A 134 -8.43 9.04 -9.31
C LYS A 134 -9.05 7.71 -8.86
N LYS A 135 -8.68 6.60 -9.52
CA LYS A 135 -9.12 5.26 -9.11
C LYS A 135 -8.61 4.90 -7.71
N GLY A 136 -7.35 5.19 -7.38
CA GLY A 136 -6.81 4.95 -6.04
C GLY A 136 -7.51 5.74 -4.93
N SER A 137 -7.92 6.99 -5.19
CA SER A 137 -8.68 7.81 -4.23
C SER A 137 -10.14 7.37 -4.04
N SER A 138 -10.74 6.64 -4.99
CA SER A 138 -12.10 6.09 -4.87
C SER A 138 -12.19 4.88 -3.94
N PHE A 139 -11.07 4.22 -3.64
CA PHE A 139 -10.99 3.06 -2.74
C PHE A 139 -10.46 3.43 -1.34
N ALA A 140 -10.12 4.69 -1.10
CA ALA A 140 -9.81 5.18 0.24
C ALA A 140 -11.12 5.31 1.03
N GLY A 141 -11.59 4.19 1.58
CA GLY A 141 -12.57 4.19 2.66
C GLY A 141 -12.10 5.09 3.82
N PRO A 142 -13.02 5.56 4.67
CA PRO A 142 -12.81 6.68 5.58
C PRO A 142 -11.49 6.54 6.34
N HIS A 143 -10.67 7.59 6.22
CA HIS A 143 -9.48 7.88 6.99
C HIS A 143 -9.51 7.15 8.34
N LEU A 144 -8.62 6.17 8.52
CA LEU A 144 -8.19 5.81 9.86
C LEU A 144 -7.50 7.05 10.40
N ILE A 145 -8.25 7.75 11.24
CA ILE A 145 -7.82 8.89 12.00
C ILE A 145 -6.57 8.45 12.76
N ASP A 146 -5.46 9.16 12.54
CA ASP A 146 -4.36 9.26 13.50
C ASP A 146 -4.97 9.71 14.84
N LYS A 147 -5.37 8.75 15.69
CA LYS A 147 -5.63 8.96 17.11
C LYS A 147 -4.49 8.31 17.91
N GLU A 148 -3.29 8.81 17.69
CA GLU A 148 -2.21 8.77 18.68
C GLU A 148 -1.62 10.17 18.83
N GLN A 149 -2.39 11.08 19.43
CA GLN A 149 -1.88 12.11 20.33
C GLN A 149 -2.94 12.37 21.41
N PHE A 150 -2.50 12.29 22.67
CA PHE A 150 -3.19 12.38 23.96
C PHE A 150 -3.81 11.10 24.51
#